data_AF-A0AB37QQQ5-F1
#
_entry.id   AF-A0AB37QQQ5-F1
#
_cell.length_a   1.000
_cell.length_b   1.000
_cell.length_c   1.000
_cell.angle_alpha   90.00
_cell.angle_beta   90.00
_cell.angle_gamma   90.00
#
_symmetry.space_group_name_H-M   'P 1'
#
loop_
_entity.id
_entity.type
_entity.pdbx_description
1 polymer ?
#
loop_
_entity_poly.entity_id
_entity_poly.type
_entity_poly.pdbx_seq_one_letter_code
_entity_poly.pdbx_strand_id
1 'polypeptide(L)'
;MLIRSLTLATLLVATGTALAADENPLVQERGTSRPLIIIAPSTVDPTLVKLKKALDEPANREAFSQRHMVLYTIVNTIGERNGKTLDAQSTMALIRELKLGAGVGTKVILVGKDGEKKIDRTVGKSESIDPKEIFATIDQMPMREQEASAPPPQPEAKPAPAEKPEKPGKPVKGGAPGKALDD
;
A
#
# COMPACT_ATOMS: atom_id res chain seq x y z
N MET A 1 17.32 -56.53 20.35
CA MET A 1 18.63 -55.91 20.05
C MET A 1 18.48 -55.18 18.72
N LEU A 2 18.06 -53.91 18.67
CA LEU A 2 18.85 -52.66 18.83
C LEU A 2 20.04 -52.55 17.87
N ILE A 3 19.77 -52.11 16.64
CA ILE A 3 20.76 -51.43 15.77
C ILE A 3 19.94 -50.35 15.03
N ARG A 4 19.78 -49.12 15.55
CA ARG A 4 20.75 -48.01 15.56
C ARG A 4 21.43 -47.81 14.21
N SER A 5 20.77 -47.12 13.28
CA SER A 5 21.51 -46.20 12.42
C SER A 5 20.66 -44.99 12.05
N LEU A 6 21.25 -43.85 12.34
CA LEU A 6 20.71 -42.50 12.41
C LEU A 6 21.27 -41.76 11.20
N THR A 7 20.51 -41.64 10.12
CA THR A 7 20.90 -40.78 8.98
C THR A 7 20.34 -39.38 9.21
N LEU A 8 21.23 -38.54 9.73
CA LEU A 8 21.04 -37.13 10.03
C LEU A 8 20.84 -36.34 8.73
N ALA A 9 19.59 -35.98 8.42
CA ALA A 9 19.28 -35.04 7.34
C ALA A 9 19.65 -33.61 7.81
N THR A 10 20.68 -33.05 7.20
CA THR A 10 21.16 -31.68 7.41
C THR A 10 20.06 -30.66 7.15
N LEU A 11 19.63 -30.01 8.24
CA LEU A 11 18.71 -28.88 8.23
C LEU A 11 19.47 -27.64 7.70
N LEU A 12 19.23 -27.28 6.43
CA LEU A 12 19.72 -26.03 5.86
C LEU A 12 18.82 -24.89 6.36
N VAL A 13 19.08 -24.39 7.57
CA VAL A 13 18.48 -23.16 8.05
C VAL A 13 19.15 -22.02 7.30
N ALA A 14 18.49 -21.54 6.25
CA ALA A 14 18.81 -20.25 5.66
C ALA A 14 18.49 -19.17 6.71
N THR A 15 19.49 -18.81 7.52
CA THR A 15 19.48 -17.58 8.30
C THR A 15 19.58 -16.43 7.32
N GLY A 16 18.44 -16.03 6.76
CA GLY A 16 18.30 -14.76 6.09
C GLY A 16 18.70 -13.68 7.07
N THR A 17 19.89 -13.13 6.90
CA THR A 17 20.28 -11.87 7.53
C THR A 17 19.28 -10.84 7.02
N ALA A 18 18.30 -10.52 7.86
CA ALA A 18 17.48 -9.34 7.67
C ALA A 18 18.45 -8.16 7.70
N LEU A 19 18.89 -7.74 6.51
CA LEU A 19 19.57 -6.47 6.34
C LEU A 19 18.63 -5.45 6.95
N ALA A 20 19.06 -4.80 8.03
CA ALA A 20 18.46 -3.58 8.51
C ALA A 20 18.60 -2.57 7.35
N ALA A 21 17.61 -2.59 6.46
CA ALA A 21 17.43 -1.57 5.47
C ALA A 21 17.35 -0.27 6.25
N ASP A 22 18.30 0.63 5.99
CA ASP A 22 18.25 2.04 6.36
C ASP A 22 16.77 2.44 6.33
N GLU A 23 16.15 2.66 7.51
CA GLU A 23 14.69 2.63 7.71
C GLU A 23 14.03 3.89 7.12
N ASN A 24 14.24 4.11 5.83
CA ASN A 24 13.67 5.21 5.09
C ASN A 24 12.17 4.95 4.95
N PRO A 25 11.31 5.78 5.54
CA PRO A 25 9.88 5.56 5.52
C PRO A 25 9.34 5.56 4.07
N LEU A 26 9.99 6.25 3.13
CA LEU A 26 9.56 6.25 1.73
C LEU A 26 9.75 4.90 1.04
N VAL A 27 10.72 4.09 1.47
CA VAL A 27 10.93 2.75 0.89
C VAL A 27 9.74 1.84 1.22
N GLN A 28 9.17 1.99 2.43
CA GLN A 28 7.98 1.23 2.86
C GLN A 28 6.73 1.61 2.06
N GLU A 29 6.68 2.81 1.51
CA GLU A 29 5.54 3.31 0.73
C GLU A 29 5.63 2.95 -0.76
N ARG A 30 6.80 2.55 -1.26
CA ARG A 30 7.00 2.16 -2.66
C ARG A 30 6.06 1.01 -3.05
N GLY A 31 5.45 1.13 -4.22
CA GLY A 31 4.44 0.21 -4.75
C GLY A 31 3.09 0.24 -4.04
N THR A 32 2.99 0.81 -2.84
CA THR A 32 1.80 0.72 -1.99
C THR A 32 1.02 2.03 -1.95
N SER A 33 1.70 3.13 -1.67
CA SER A 33 1.07 4.42 -1.43
C SER A 33 1.79 5.55 -2.17
N ARG A 34 1.17 6.74 -2.17
CA ARG A 34 1.70 7.96 -2.78
C ARG A 34 1.99 8.97 -1.66
N PRO A 35 3.23 9.06 -1.17
CA PRO A 35 3.59 10.00 -0.10
C PRO A 35 3.47 11.45 -0.57
N LEU A 36 2.67 12.25 0.14
CA LEU A 36 2.71 13.71 0.07
C LEU A 36 3.52 14.21 1.26
N ILE A 37 4.68 14.81 1.01
CA ILE A 37 5.56 15.36 2.04
C ILE A 37 5.44 16.88 2.05
N ILE A 38 5.11 17.44 3.22
CA ILE A 38 5.09 18.88 3.49
C ILE A 38 6.19 19.19 4.49
N ILE A 39 7.08 20.11 4.15
CA ILE A 39 8.11 20.61 5.06
C ILE A 39 7.85 22.09 5.29
N ALA A 40 7.67 22.49 6.54
CA ALA A 40 7.39 23.87 6.89
C ALA A 40 8.38 24.38 7.94
N PRO A 41 8.68 25.69 7.94
CA PRO A 41 9.61 26.29 8.90
C PRO A 41 9.04 26.35 10.34
N SER A 42 7.72 26.28 10.51
CA SER A 42 7.09 26.20 11.83
C SER A 42 5.71 25.56 11.76
N THR A 43 5.17 25.15 12.91
CA THR A 43 3.81 24.57 13.02
C THR A 43 2.71 25.62 12.82
N VAL A 44 3.04 26.90 13.01
CA VAL A 44 2.15 28.04 12.81
C VAL A 44 2.36 28.70 11.44
N ASP A 45 3.11 28.06 10.54
CA ASP A 45 3.27 28.53 9.18
C ASP A 45 1.89 28.62 8.49
N PRO A 46 1.51 29.78 7.93
CA PRO A 46 0.17 29.97 7.39
C PRO A 46 -0.12 29.06 6.19
N THR A 47 0.90 28.71 5.40
CA THR A 47 0.77 27.80 4.27
C THR A 47 0.54 26.36 4.76
N LEU A 48 1.29 25.92 5.77
CA LEU A 48 1.05 24.61 6.41
C LEU A 48 -0.36 24.51 7.00
N VAL A 49 -0.78 25.50 7.78
CA VAL A 49 -2.09 25.49 8.45
C VAL A 49 -3.23 25.44 7.43
N LYS A 50 -3.16 26.27 6.38
CA LYS A 50 -4.15 26.26 5.30
C LYS A 50 -4.19 24.91 4.58
N LEU A 51 -3.03 24.35 4.25
CA LEU A 51 -2.96 23.07 3.53
C LEU A 51 -3.50 21.92 4.40
N LYS A 52 -3.13 21.83 5.69
CA LYS A 52 -3.69 20.83 6.61
C LYS A 52 -5.20 20.98 6.72
N LYS A 53 -5.70 22.21 6.91
CA LYS A 53 -7.14 22.47 6.97
C LYS A 53 -7.88 22.05 5.69
N ALA A 54 -7.32 22.34 4.52
CA ALA A 54 -7.91 21.92 3.26
C ALA A 54 -7.90 20.39 3.13
N LEU A 55 -6.81 19.72 3.51
CA LEU A 55 -6.71 18.25 3.50
C LEU A 55 -7.67 17.57 4.50
N ASP A 56 -8.04 18.25 5.58
CA ASP A 56 -9.00 17.75 6.57
C ASP A 56 -10.47 17.85 6.11
N GLU A 57 -10.76 18.59 5.03
CA GLU A 57 -12.10 18.66 4.45
C GLU A 57 -12.57 17.26 3.99
N PRO A 58 -13.85 16.87 4.22
CA PRO A 58 -14.33 15.52 3.94
C PRO A 58 -14.05 15.04 2.50
N ALA A 59 -14.32 15.89 1.51
CA ALA A 59 -14.07 15.58 0.10
C ALA A 59 -12.57 15.32 -0.19
N ASN A 60 -11.68 16.06 0.45
CA ASN A 60 -10.24 15.91 0.25
C ASN A 60 -9.69 14.69 1.00
N ARG A 61 -10.25 14.36 2.17
CA ARG A 61 -9.92 13.10 2.88
C ARG A 61 -10.33 11.87 2.08
N GLU A 62 -11.52 11.89 1.50
CA GLU A 62 -11.97 10.84 0.59
C GLU A 62 -11.05 10.74 -0.63
N ALA A 63 -10.71 11.88 -1.25
CA ALA A 63 -9.78 11.92 -2.38
C ALA A 63 -8.40 11.36 -2.05
N PHE A 64 -7.89 11.62 -0.82
CA PHE A 64 -6.63 11.07 -0.30
C PHE A 64 -6.68 9.55 -0.20
N SER A 65 -7.78 9.02 0.35
CA SER A 65 -8.00 7.58 0.50
C SER A 65 -8.10 6.87 -0.85
N GLN A 66 -8.92 7.39 -1.77
CA GLN A 66 -9.12 6.83 -3.12
C GLN A 66 -7.85 6.81 -3.99
N ARG A 67 -6.86 7.65 -3.65
CA ARG A 67 -5.58 7.76 -4.34
C ARG A 67 -4.44 7.05 -3.61
N HIS A 68 -4.76 6.36 -2.50
CA HIS A 68 -3.80 5.69 -1.63
C HIS A 68 -2.66 6.62 -1.20
N MET A 69 -3.02 7.80 -0.71
CA MET A 69 -2.03 8.81 -0.30
C MET A 69 -1.71 8.72 1.19
N VAL A 70 -0.48 9.07 1.53
CA VAL A 70 0.01 9.18 2.92
C VAL A 70 0.62 10.55 3.12
N LEU A 71 0.23 11.25 4.18
CA LEU A 71 0.74 12.57 4.49
C LEU A 71 1.96 12.47 5.40
N TYR A 72 3.08 13.03 4.97
CA TYR A 72 4.25 13.27 5.81
C TYR A 72 4.36 14.77 6.09
N THR A 73 4.53 15.16 7.35
CA THR A 73 4.78 16.55 7.72
C THR A 73 6.10 16.65 8.47
N ILE A 74 6.97 17.58 8.09
CA ILE A 74 8.22 17.85 8.80
C ILE A 74 8.25 19.31 9.23
N VAL A 75 8.41 19.54 10.53
CA VAL A 75 8.60 20.88 11.11
C VAL A 75 9.74 20.83 12.09
N ASN A 76 10.74 21.70 11.95
CA ASN A 76 11.91 21.74 12.85
C ASN A 76 12.51 20.36 13.13
N THR A 77 12.70 19.53 12.09
CA THR A 77 13.22 18.15 12.17
C THR A 77 12.34 17.15 12.95
N ILE A 78 11.11 17.53 13.28
CA ILE A 78 10.09 16.62 13.84
C ILE A 78 9.20 16.16 12.69
N GLY A 79 9.18 14.85 12.46
CA GLY A 79 8.39 14.21 11.41
C GLY A 79 7.08 13.65 11.95
N GLU A 80 6.03 13.72 11.13
CA GLU A 80 4.76 13.06 11.35
C GLU A 80 4.37 12.28 10.09
N ARG A 81 3.73 11.12 10.27
CA ARG A 81 3.05 10.35 9.23
C ARG A 81 1.57 10.26 9.58
N ASN A 82 0.70 10.82 8.74
CA ASN A 82 -0.74 10.92 8.97
C ASN A 82 -1.09 11.49 10.36
N GLY A 83 -0.34 12.49 10.82
CA GLY A 83 -0.51 13.11 12.14
C GLY A 83 0.05 12.30 13.32
N LYS A 84 0.62 11.11 13.08
CA LYS A 84 1.35 10.35 14.10
C LYS A 84 2.84 10.68 14.04
N THR A 85 3.44 11.02 15.18
CA THR A 85 4.88 11.31 15.27
C THR A 85 5.72 10.13 14.77
N LEU A 86 6.72 10.45 13.95
CA LEU A 86 7.79 9.55 13.52
C LEU A 86 8.96 9.64 14.49
N ASP A 87 9.72 8.56 14.62
CA ASP A 87 10.97 8.60 15.36
C ASP A 87 12.02 9.47 14.63
N ALA A 88 13.04 9.87 15.38
CA ALA A 88 14.08 10.77 14.87
C ALA A 88 14.90 10.15 13.73
N GLN A 89 15.14 8.83 13.76
CA GLN A 89 15.93 8.14 12.73
C GLN A 89 15.18 8.14 11.40
N SER A 90 13.90 7.78 11.40
CA SER A 90 13.02 7.83 10.23
C SER A 90 12.89 9.24 9.67
N THR A 91 12.77 10.25 10.55
CA THR A 91 12.68 11.65 10.12
C THR A 91 13.97 12.12 9.44
N MET A 92 15.13 11.78 10.01
CA MET A 92 16.42 12.14 9.41
C MET A 92 16.69 11.37 8.12
N ALA A 93 16.27 10.11 8.01
CA ALA A 93 16.33 9.36 6.77
C ALA A 93 15.50 10.05 5.67
N LEU A 94 14.29 10.51 5.99
CA LEU A 94 13.43 11.26 5.08
C LEU A 94 14.07 12.59 4.61
N ILE A 95 14.67 13.35 5.53
CA ILE A 95 15.37 14.61 5.23
C ILE A 95 16.55 14.37 4.27
N ARG A 96 17.34 13.31 4.51
CA ARG A 96 18.49 12.93 3.67
C ARG A 96 18.07 12.47 2.28
N GLU A 97 17.07 11.59 2.19
CA GLU A 97 16.57 11.05 0.92
C GLU A 97 16.04 12.16 0.01
N LEU A 98 15.23 13.05 0.57
CA LEU A 98 14.63 14.13 -0.18
C LEU A 98 15.63 15.25 -0.52
N LYS A 99 16.89 15.12 -0.06
CA LYS A 99 17.97 16.11 -0.15
C LYS A 99 17.47 17.48 0.27
N LEU A 100 16.79 17.53 1.41
CA LEU A 100 16.21 18.77 1.93
C LEU A 100 17.35 19.70 2.35
N GLY A 101 17.67 20.66 1.50
CA GLY A 101 18.55 21.76 1.84
C GLY A 101 17.85 22.80 2.72
N ALA A 102 18.63 23.77 3.20
CA ALA A 102 18.09 24.96 3.86
C ALA A 102 17.32 25.81 2.83
N GLY A 103 16.03 25.55 2.69
CA GLY A 103 15.11 26.34 1.86
C GLY A 103 14.34 27.34 2.71
N VAL A 104 14.07 28.53 2.14
CA VAL A 104 13.12 29.49 2.70
C VAL A 104 11.72 29.18 2.16
N GLY A 105 10.77 28.93 3.06
CA GLY A 105 9.37 28.67 2.72
C GLY A 105 8.91 27.24 3.02
N THR A 106 7.68 26.93 2.61
CA THR A 106 7.07 25.63 2.80
C THR A 106 7.27 24.79 1.54
N LYS A 107 7.89 23.62 1.68
CA LYS A 107 8.18 22.72 0.57
C LYS A 107 7.10 21.64 0.49
N VAL A 108 6.55 21.42 -0.68
CA VAL A 108 5.56 20.37 -0.95
C VAL A 108 6.11 19.43 -2.02
N ILE A 109 6.23 18.16 -1.65
CA ILE A 109 6.78 17.11 -2.49
C ILE A 109 5.75 15.99 -2.60
N LEU A 110 5.40 15.60 -3.81
CA LEU A 110 4.60 14.40 -4.06
C LEU A 110 5.53 13.32 -4.61
N VAL A 111 5.52 12.14 -4.00
CA VAL A 111 6.23 10.96 -4.46
C VAL A 111 5.22 9.93 -4.98
N GLY A 112 5.48 9.39 -6.16
CA GLY A 112 4.65 8.34 -6.77
C GLY A 112 4.87 6.97 -6.14
N LYS A 113 4.03 6.00 -6.50
CA LYS A 113 4.22 4.58 -6.10
C LYS A 113 5.52 3.99 -6.68
N ASP A 114 6.03 4.57 -7.76
CA ASP A 114 7.33 4.27 -8.36
C ASP A 114 8.53 4.77 -7.52
N GLY A 115 8.27 5.61 -6.51
CA GLY A 115 9.31 6.24 -5.70
C GLY A 115 9.92 7.49 -6.34
N GLU A 116 9.39 7.95 -7.48
CA GLU A 116 9.85 9.17 -8.14
C GLU A 116 9.11 10.40 -7.61
N LYS A 117 9.79 11.54 -7.56
CA LYS A 117 9.16 12.83 -7.26
C LYS A 117 8.33 13.29 -8.45
N LYS A 118 7.04 13.51 -8.23
CA LYS A 118 6.08 14.02 -9.23
C LYS A 118 5.81 15.51 -9.05
N ILE A 119 5.84 15.99 -7.80
CA ILE A 119 5.82 17.41 -7.47
C ILE A 119 7.02 17.67 -6.56
N ASP A 120 7.77 18.73 -6.82
CA ASP A 120 8.77 19.29 -5.93
C ASP A 120 8.69 20.82 -6.06
N ARG A 121 7.88 21.46 -5.20
CA ARG A 121 7.67 22.91 -5.20
C ARG A 121 7.97 23.50 -3.83
N THR A 122 8.58 24.68 -3.83
CA THR A 122 8.71 25.52 -2.64
C THR A 122 7.76 26.70 -2.79
N VAL A 123 6.83 26.84 -1.86
CA VAL A 123 5.86 27.94 -1.80
C VAL A 123 6.26 28.95 -0.72
N GLY A 124 6.20 30.22 -1.07
CA GLY A 124 6.43 31.32 -0.14
C GLY A 124 5.28 31.50 0.87
N LYS A 125 5.45 32.40 1.85
CA LYS A 125 4.46 32.68 2.91
C LYS A 125 3.08 33.13 2.40
N SER A 126 3.01 33.65 1.16
CA SER A 126 1.78 34.15 0.54
C SER A 126 1.25 33.24 -0.57
N GLU A 127 1.93 32.13 -0.84
CA GLU A 127 1.56 31.17 -1.86
C GLU A 127 1.08 29.87 -1.19
N SER A 128 0.10 29.22 -1.80
CA SER A 128 -0.41 27.93 -1.37
C SER A 128 -0.63 27.05 -2.57
N ILE A 129 -0.30 25.77 -2.43
CA ILE A 129 -0.70 24.75 -3.39
C ILE A 129 -2.11 24.27 -3.05
N ASP A 130 -3.02 24.25 -4.03
CA ASP A 130 -4.35 23.68 -3.84
C ASP A 130 -4.24 22.14 -3.87
N PRO A 131 -4.81 21.41 -2.88
CA PRO A 131 -4.91 19.95 -2.93
C PRO A 131 -5.46 19.40 -4.25
N LYS A 132 -6.35 20.13 -4.92
CA LYS A 132 -6.91 19.74 -6.23
C LYS A 132 -5.84 19.64 -7.31
N GLU A 133 -4.84 20.52 -7.32
CA GLU A 133 -3.70 20.42 -8.26
C GLU A 133 -2.90 19.15 -8.02
N ILE A 134 -2.72 18.77 -6.75
CA ILE A 134 -2.03 17.55 -6.34
C ILE A 134 -2.81 16.34 -6.84
N PHE A 135 -4.12 16.31 -6.63
CA PHE A 135 -4.98 15.20 -7.08
C PHE A 135 -5.03 15.09 -8.60
N ALA A 136 -5.14 16.20 -9.33
CA ALA A 136 -5.12 16.21 -10.79
C ALA A 136 -3.80 15.67 -11.34
N THR A 137 -2.67 16.04 -10.72
CA THR A 137 -1.34 15.49 -11.07
C THR A 137 -1.31 13.98 -10.88
N ILE A 138 -1.96 13.46 -9.83
CA ILE A 138 -2.04 12.02 -9.58
C ILE A 138 -2.93 11.30 -10.60
N ASP A 139 -4.07 11.90 -10.94
CA ASP A 139 -5.04 11.33 -11.87
C ASP A 139 -4.49 11.24 -13.29
N GLN A 140 -3.54 12.11 -13.67
CA GLN A 140 -2.86 12.08 -14.97
C GLN A 140 -1.68 11.08 -15.02
N MET A 141 -1.40 10.35 -13.94
CA MET A 141 -0.32 9.35 -13.96
C MET A 141 -0.78 8.03 -14.61
N PRO A 142 0.05 7.40 -15.47
CA PRO A 142 -0.32 6.21 -16.25
C PRO A 142 -0.68 4.99 -15.39
N MET A 143 -0.15 4.90 -14.16
CA MET A 143 -0.53 3.84 -13.21
C MET A 143 -1.98 3.98 -12.72
N ARG A 144 -2.55 5.19 -12.71
CA ARG A 144 -3.94 5.41 -12.32
C ARG A 144 -4.91 5.10 -13.46
N GLU A 145 -4.50 5.31 -14.70
CA GLU A 145 -5.24 4.83 -15.88
C GLU A 145 -5.31 3.30 -15.90
N GLN A 146 -4.24 2.61 -15.48
CA GLN A 146 -4.24 1.15 -15.33
C GLN A 146 -5.11 0.65 -14.16
N GLU A 147 -5.13 1.36 -13.01
CA GLU A 147 -6.05 1.05 -11.90
C GLU A 147 -7.52 1.34 -12.26
N ALA A 148 -7.79 2.40 -13.03
CA ALA A 148 -9.13 2.75 -13.50
C ALA A 148 -9.62 1.84 -14.64
N SER A 149 -8.69 1.23 -15.38
CA SER A 149 -8.97 0.26 -16.44
C SER A 149 -8.89 -1.19 -15.95
N ALA A 150 -8.49 -1.42 -14.69
CA ALA A 150 -8.48 -2.75 -14.10
C ALA A 150 -9.94 -3.16 -13.84
N PRO A 151 -10.44 -4.24 -14.47
CA PRO A 151 -11.75 -4.77 -14.13
C PRO A 151 -11.76 -5.18 -12.65
N PRO A 152 -12.89 -5.01 -11.94
CA PRO A 152 -13.01 -5.48 -10.57
C PRO A 152 -12.62 -6.97 -10.51
N PRO A 153 -11.97 -7.43 -9.43
CA PRO A 153 -11.67 -8.85 -9.28
C PRO A 153 -12.98 -9.63 -9.41
N GLN A 154 -13.07 -10.41 -10.50
CA GLN A 154 -14.16 -11.34 -10.69
C GLN A 154 -14.11 -12.32 -9.50
N PRO A 155 -15.24 -12.59 -8.81
CA PRO A 155 -15.28 -13.63 -7.82
C PRO A 155 -14.78 -14.92 -8.46
N GLU A 156 -13.68 -15.47 -7.92
CA GLU A 156 -13.13 -16.75 -8.35
C GLU A 156 -14.27 -17.77 -8.40
N ALA A 157 -14.58 -18.24 -9.61
CA ALA A 157 -15.54 -19.31 -9.79
C ALA A 157 -15.04 -20.52 -9.00
N LYS A 158 -15.81 -20.91 -7.99
CA LYS A 158 -15.59 -22.15 -7.23
C LYS A 158 -15.31 -23.29 -8.21
N PRO A 159 -14.27 -24.11 -7.99
CA PRO A 159 -14.02 -25.27 -8.83
C PRO A 159 -15.24 -26.18 -8.82
N ALA A 160 -15.78 -26.49 -10.00
CA ALA A 160 -16.81 -27.50 -10.17
C ALA A 160 -16.29 -28.84 -9.62
N PRO A 161 -17.11 -29.61 -8.87
CA PRO A 161 -16.73 -30.95 -8.46
C PRO A 161 -16.47 -31.85 -9.67
N ALA A 162 -15.29 -32.48 -9.67
CA ALA A 162 -14.81 -33.37 -10.72
C ALA A 162 -15.82 -34.49 -11.05
N GLU A 163 -16.15 -34.59 -12.35
CA GLU A 163 -16.81 -35.74 -12.95
C GLU A 163 -15.94 -36.99 -12.71
N LYS A 164 -16.56 -38.02 -12.11
CA LYS A 164 -15.94 -39.34 -11.95
C LYS A 164 -15.98 -40.10 -13.28
N PRO A 165 -14.88 -40.75 -13.70
CA PRO A 165 -14.84 -41.47 -14.97
C PRO A 165 -15.59 -42.80 -14.89
N GLU A 166 -16.34 -43.10 -15.96
CA GLU A 166 -16.96 -44.38 -16.27
C GLU A 166 -15.95 -45.52 -16.37
N LYS A 167 -16.33 -46.71 -15.91
CA LYS A 167 -15.90 -48.00 -16.49
C LYS A 167 -16.98 -49.09 -16.33
N PRO A 168 -17.00 -50.11 -17.22
CA PRO A 168 -18.24 -50.66 -17.80
C PRO A 168 -18.52 -52.14 -17.51
N GLY A 169 -19.79 -52.54 -17.71
CA GLY A 169 -20.25 -53.92 -17.94
C GLY A 169 -20.48 -54.76 -16.67
N LYS A 170 -21.43 -55.69 -16.56
CA LYS A 170 -22.51 -56.23 -17.40
C LYS A 170 -23.39 -57.12 -16.45
N PRO A 171 -24.45 -57.84 -16.87
CA PRO A 171 -25.80 -57.67 -16.32
C PRO A 171 -26.44 -58.96 -15.75
N VAL A 172 -27.39 -58.86 -14.82
CA VAL A 172 -28.42 -59.89 -14.54
C VAL A 172 -29.33 -59.32 -13.44
N LYS A 173 -30.62 -59.59 -13.30
CA LYS A 173 -31.65 -60.34 -14.05
C LYS A 173 -32.93 -60.13 -13.23
N GLY A 174 -33.98 -59.60 -13.86
CA GLY A 174 -35.39 -59.93 -13.62
C GLY A 174 -36.05 -59.60 -12.28
N GLY A 175 -37.29 -59.12 -12.36
CA GLY A 175 -38.32 -59.58 -11.42
C GLY A 175 -39.11 -58.53 -10.65
N ALA A 176 -40.05 -57.87 -11.37
CA ALA A 176 -41.42 -57.57 -10.96
C ALA A 176 -41.73 -56.62 -9.76
N PRO A 177 -42.93 -56.00 -9.77
CA PRO A 177 -43.21 -54.72 -9.09
C PRO A 177 -44.19 -54.83 -7.91
N GLY A 178 -44.20 -53.81 -7.05
CA GLY A 178 -45.46 -53.28 -6.50
C GLY A 178 -45.63 -53.26 -4.98
N LYS A 179 -46.27 -52.16 -4.52
CA LYS A 179 -47.04 -51.93 -3.27
C LYS A 179 -46.24 -51.99 -1.95
N ALA A 180 -46.64 -51.37 -0.84
CA ALA A 180 -47.47 -50.24 -0.44
C ALA A 180 -47.43 -50.28 1.11
N LEU A 181 -47.46 -49.12 1.76
CA LEU A 181 -48.07 -48.78 3.07
C LEU A 181 -48.11 -49.77 4.27
N ASP A 182 -47.77 -49.22 5.45
CA ASP A 182 -48.14 -49.56 6.84
C ASP A 182 -47.65 -50.93 7.38
N ASP A 183 -47.05 -51.09 8.55
CA ASP A 183 -47.18 -50.50 9.90
C ASP A 183 -45.81 -50.57 10.62
#